data_AF-A0A1G9RE29-F1
#
_entry.id   AF-A0A1G9RE29-F1
#
_cell.length_a   1.000
_cell.length_b   1.000
_cell.length_c   1.000
_cell.angle_alpha   90.00
_cell.angle_beta   90.00
_cell.angle_gamma   90.00
#
_symmetry.space_group_name_H-M   'P 1'
#
loop_
_entity.id
_entity.type
_entity.pdbx_description
1 polymer ?
#
loop_
_entity_poly.entity_id
_entity_poly.type
_entity_poly.pdbx_seq_one_letter_code
_entity_poly.pdbx_strand_id
1 'polypeptide(L)'
;MLDPIFVIGTWPAGSRARGSTASITCNGGWGQRMAQEAGLRTGRGLPLFWRVCLVNGAVFAVGTAVLAASPATVSTPVLAREAVVLAVGLTVMLAANGLLLRAMLGPLDRLRHLMEDVDLLRPGQRLREQGSGPAADLVGSFNAMLERLEAERAASSGQALAAQEAERRRVAQELHDEVGQSLTAVLLGLRRVADRAPAELQQDVLLVQESARASLDEVRQVARRLRPGVLDDLGLVSALTSLVTEHAQLTGAEVCRRLSPDLPSLGPDAELVVYRVAQEALTNVARHADAGRVCVDLGPTFAGDAVQLRVVDDGRGLGDSREGAGIRGMRERAMLIAATLTVGPHPDGGTELQLLVPTPRPGDGR
;
A
#
# COMPACT_ATOMS: atom_id res chain seq x y z
N MET A 1 32.42 44.61 18.87
CA MET A 1 33.42 45.43 18.16
C MET A 1 34.62 44.53 17.90
N LEU A 2 34.96 44.34 16.61
CA LEU A 2 36.09 43.56 16.08
C LEU A 2 35.98 42.01 16.13
N ASP A 3 35.94 41.45 14.91
CA ASP A 3 36.26 40.05 14.54
C ASP A 3 37.81 39.88 14.37
N PRO A 4 38.36 39.01 13.49
CA PRO A 4 38.75 37.63 13.81
C PRO A 4 40.22 37.32 13.46
N ILE A 5 40.78 36.16 13.88
CA ILE A 5 42.01 35.61 13.29
C ILE A 5 41.93 34.09 13.03
N PHE A 6 42.44 33.72 11.85
CA PHE A 6 42.57 32.40 11.22
C PHE A 6 44.02 31.88 11.51
N VAL A 7 44.49 30.64 11.30
CA VAL A 7 44.37 29.69 10.17
C VAL A 7 44.96 28.31 10.62
N ILE A 8 44.71 27.23 9.86
CA ILE A 8 45.51 25.98 9.66
C ILE A 8 45.23 24.74 10.55
N GLY A 9 44.82 23.66 9.87
CA GLY A 9 44.93 22.26 10.31
C GLY A 9 45.08 21.34 9.09
N THR A 10 46.31 21.00 8.71
CA THR A 10 46.65 20.23 7.50
C THR A 10 46.41 18.72 7.66
N TRP A 11 45.81 18.07 6.65
CA TRP A 11 45.80 16.61 6.52
C TRP A 11 46.90 16.13 5.55
N PRO A 12 47.67 15.08 5.89
CA PRO A 12 48.81 14.64 5.09
C PRO A 12 48.40 13.75 3.91
N ALA A 13 49.15 13.87 2.82
CA ALA A 13 48.99 13.01 1.64
C ALA A 13 50.06 11.91 1.58
N GLY A 14 49.64 10.70 1.20
CA GLY A 14 50.46 9.80 0.40
C GLY A 14 51.01 8.53 1.08
N SER A 15 50.50 7.39 0.64
CA SER A 15 51.35 6.23 0.32
C SER A 15 50.88 5.60 -1.00
N ARG A 16 51.83 5.24 -1.87
CA ARG A 16 51.54 4.67 -3.21
C ARG A 16 51.59 3.15 -3.15
N ALA A 17 50.53 2.49 -3.60
CA ALA A 17 50.57 1.08 -4.03
C ALA A 17 50.44 1.00 -5.56
N ARG A 18 51.08 0.00 -6.16
CA ARG A 18 51.32 -0.07 -7.62
C ARG A 18 50.16 -0.72 -8.38
N GLY A 19 49.95 -0.21 -9.58
CA GLY A 19 48.82 -0.52 -10.43
C GLY A 19 48.68 -1.98 -10.86
N SER A 20 47.42 -2.40 -10.92
CA SER A 20 46.93 -3.39 -11.86
C SER A 20 45.82 -2.70 -12.68
N THR A 21 46.06 -2.51 -13.97
CA THR A 21 45.08 -1.89 -14.88
C THR A 21 44.02 -2.91 -15.30
N ALA A 22 42.95 -3.02 -14.50
CA ALA A 22 41.71 -3.66 -14.91
C ALA A 22 40.74 -2.58 -15.41
N SER A 23 40.87 -2.22 -16.70
CA SER A 23 39.89 -1.36 -17.38
C SER A 23 38.57 -2.12 -17.54
N ILE A 24 37.58 -1.81 -16.69
CA ILE A 24 36.22 -2.33 -16.86
C ILE A 24 35.61 -1.62 -18.06
N THR A 25 35.61 -2.30 -19.20
CA THR A 25 34.89 -1.89 -20.40
C THR A 25 33.39 -2.05 -20.15
N CYS A 26 32.70 -0.94 -19.94
CA CYS A 26 31.23 -0.90 -19.96
C CYS A 26 30.75 -1.24 -21.38
N ASN A 27 30.49 -2.53 -21.62
CA ASN A 27 30.06 -3.03 -22.92
C ASN A 27 28.60 -2.62 -23.17
N GLY A 28 28.36 -1.72 -24.13
CA GLY A 28 27.08 -1.04 -24.38
C GLY A 28 25.99 -1.89 -25.03
N GLY A 29 25.63 -3.03 -24.43
CA GLY A 29 24.69 -4.00 -25.00
C GLY A 29 23.20 -3.69 -24.83
N TRP A 30 22.82 -2.85 -23.86
CA TRP A 30 21.41 -2.67 -23.47
C TRP A 30 20.69 -1.53 -24.24
N GLY A 31 21.40 -0.47 -24.62
CA GLY A 31 20.80 0.67 -25.34
C GLY A 31 20.41 0.36 -26.79
N GLN A 32 21.05 -0.62 -27.44
CA GLN A 32 20.79 -0.93 -28.85
C GLN A 32 19.65 -1.93 -29.07
N ARG A 33 19.36 -2.84 -28.12
CA ARG A 33 18.25 -3.80 -28.27
C ARG A 33 16.87 -3.13 -28.16
N MET A 34 16.72 -2.17 -27.24
CA MET A 34 15.49 -1.36 -27.14
C MET A 34 15.24 -0.46 -28.36
N ALA A 35 16.27 -0.16 -29.15
CA ALA A 35 16.13 0.64 -30.38
C ALA A 35 15.67 -0.16 -31.60
N GLN A 36 15.75 -1.51 -31.57
CA GLN A 36 15.41 -2.37 -32.72
C GLN A 36 13.99 -2.94 -32.69
N GLU A 37 13.34 -3.04 -31.52
CA GLU A 37 11.94 -3.50 -31.43
C GLU A 37 10.90 -2.38 -31.59
N ALA A 38 11.31 -1.11 -31.54
CA ALA A 38 10.47 0.05 -31.90
C ALA A 38 10.16 0.15 -33.43
N GLY A 39 10.50 -0.89 -34.20
CA GLY A 39 10.42 -0.94 -35.66
C GLY A 39 9.13 -1.50 -36.25
N LEU A 40 8.04 -1.64 -35.50
CA LEU A 40 6.78 -2.24 -36.00
C LEU A 40 5.53 -1.36 -35.79
N ARG A 41 5.20 -0.62 -36.85
CA ARG A 41 3.84 -0.30 -37.32
C ARG A 41 2.85 0.31 -36.31
N THR A 42 2.84 1.63 -36.24
CA THR A 42 1.56 2.38 -36.12
C THR A 42 1.43 3.36 -37.29
N GLY A 43 0.37 3.19 -38.08
CA GLY A 43 0.03 4.12 -39.15
C GLY A 43 -0.40 5.45 -38.54
N ARG A 44 0.46 6.48 -38.61
CA ARG A 44 0.13 7.82 -38.13
C ARG A 44 -1.01 8.39 -38.97
N GLY A 45 -2.24 8.29 -38.44
CA GLY A 45 -3.37 9.06 -38.94
C GLY A 45 -3.04 10.55 -38.91
N LEU A 46 -3.59 11.30 -39.87
CA LEU A 46 -3.38 12.74 -39.97
C LEU A 46 -3.66 13.45 -38.63
N PRO A 47 -2.79 14.39 -38.18
CA PRO A 47 -3.03 15.15 -36.95
C PRO A 47 -4.40 15.83 -36.94
N LEU A 48 -4.98 16.03 -35.74
CA LEU A 48 -6.31 16.64 -35.57
C LEU A 48 -6.47 17.93 -36.40
N PHE A 49 -5.47 18.81 -36.33
CA PHE A 49 -5.38 20.04 -37.13
C PHE A 49 -5.61 19.77 -38.62
N TRP A 50 -4.89 18.81 -39.21
CA TRP A 50 -5.02 18.47 -40.63
C TRP A 50 -6.36 17.80 -40.97
N ARG A 51 -6.95 17.01 -40.06
CA ARG A 51 -8.30 16.45 -40.26
C ARG A 51 -9.37 17.56 -40.26
N VAL A 52 -9.27 18.51 -39.34
CA VAL A 52 -10.12 19.72 -39.30
C VAL A 52 -9.91 20.58 -40.55
N CYS A 53 -8.67 20.85 -40.96
CA CYS A 53 -8.36 21.60 -42.18
C CYS A 53 -8.87 20.91 -43.45
N LEU A 54 -8.80 19.58 -43.54
CA LEU A 54 -9.32 18.83 -44.69
C LEU A 54 -10.86 18.85 -44.75
N VAL A 55 -11.54 18.67 -43.62
CA VAL A 55 -13.02 18.77 -43.56
C VAL A 55 -13.47 20.20 -43.89
N ASN A 56 -12.84 21.21 -43.26
CA ASN A 56 -13.13 22.62 -43.51
C ASN A 56 -12.85 23.01 -44.98
N GLY A 57 -11.72 22.58 -45.53
CA GLY A 57 -11.32 22.81 -46.92
C GLY A 57 -12.26 22.13 -47.91
N ALA A 58 -12.72 20.90 -47.62
CA ALA A 58 -13.69 20.19 -48.45
C ALA A 58 -15.06 20.90 -48.45
N VAL A 59 -15.57 21.32 -47.28
CA VAL A 59 -16.84 22.06 -47.20
C VAL A 59 -16.74 23.42 -47.90
N PHE A 60 -15.62 24.13 -47.73
CA PHE A 60 -15.38 25.39 -48.43
C PHE A 60 -15.31 25.19 -49.95
N ALA A 61 -14.54 24.20 -50.43
CA ALA A 61 -14.43 23.89 -51.85
C ALA A 61 -15.77 23.50 -52.49
N VAL A 62 -16.59 22.70 -51.79
CA VAL A 62 -17.95 22.35 -52.24
C VAL A 62 -18.85 23.59 -52.28
N GLY A 63 -18.84 24.43 -51.25
CA GLY A 63 -19.59 25.69 -51.23
C GLY A 63 -19.19 26.64 -52.38
N THR A 64 -17.88 26.80 -52.60
CA THR A 64 -17.36 27.60 -53.73
C THR A 64 -17.73 27.00 -55.09
N ALA A 65 -17.66 25.67 -55.26
CA ALA A 65 -18.04 25.01 -56.50
C ALA A 65 -19.55 25.14 -56.79
N VAL A 66 -20.41 25.04 -55.78
CA VAL A 66 -21.87 25.26 -55.91
C VAL A 66 -22.18 26.70 -56.29
N LEU A 67 -21.49 27.69 -55.70
CA LEU A 67 -21.62 29.10 -56.09
C LEU A 67 -21.12 29.36 -57.51
N ALA A 68 -19.97 28.79 -57.90
CA ALA A 68 -19.38 28.95 -59.23
C ALA A 68 -20.18 28.26 -60.36
N ALA A 69 -20.87 27.16 -60.06
CA ALA A 69 -21.76 26.48 -60.99
C ALA A 69 -23.19 27.07 -61.04
N SER A 70 -23.51 28.02 -60.14
CA SER A 70 -24.80 28.72 -60.16
C SER A 70 -24.81 29.78 -61.28
N PRO A 71 -25.80 29.77 -62.20
CA PRO A 71 -25.86 30.71 -63.32
C PRO A 71 -26.42 32.08 -62.88
N ALA A 72 -25.89 32.63 -61.79
CA ALA A 72 -26.29 33.92 -61.21
C ALA A 72 -25.31 35.02 -61.65
N THR A 73 -25.77 35.89 -62.55
CA THR A 73 -25.04 37.13 -62.87
C THR A 73 -25.01 38.03 -61.64
N VAL A 74 -23.82 38.40 -61.18
CA VAL A 74 -23.63 39.29 -60.03
C VAL A 74 -24.27 40.64 -60.32
N SER A 75 -25.44 40.87 -59.73
CA SER A 75 -26.18 42.14 -59.75
C SER A 75 -26.94 42.24 -58.44
N THR A 76 -26.76 43.36 -57.76
CA THR A 76 -27.33 43.66 -56.44
C THR A 76 -28.86 43.49 -56.41
N PRO A 77 -29.48 42.95 -55.34
CA PRO A 77 -28.89 42.54 -54.06
C PRO A 77 -28.58 41.03 -54.00
N VAL A 78 -27.82 40.61 -52.96
CA VAL A 78 -27.57 39.19 -52.63
C VAL A 78 -28.90 38.44 -52.63
N LEU A 79 -29.08 37.50 -53.56
CA LEU A 79 -30.32 36.73 -53.60
C LEU A 79 -30.38 35.86 -52.35
N ALA A 80 -31.56 35.77 -51.72
CA ALA A 80 -31.75 34.96 -50.51
C ALA A 80 -31.28 33.50 -50.66
N ARG A 81 -31.23 32.98 -51.91
CA ARG A 81 -30.68 31.67 -52.25
C ARG A 81 -29.17 31.54 -51.96
N GLU A 82 -28.38 32.57 -52.20
CA GLU A 82 -26.92 32.58 -51.93
C GLU A 82 -26.65 32.54 -50.42
N ALA A 83 -27.42 33.34 -49.66
CA ALA A 83 -27.36 33.33 -48.20
C ALA A 83 -27.76 31.96 -47.62
N VAL A 84 -28.75 31.28 -48.19
CA VAL A 84 -29.14 29.91 -47.79
C VAL A 84 -28.02 28.90 -48.06
N VAL A 85 -27.35 28.95 -49.21
CA VAL A 85 -26.23 28.04 -49.52
C VAL A 85 -25.07 28.23 -48.53
N LEU A 86 -24.71 29.49 -48.22
CA LEU A 86 -23.67 29.80 -47.24
C LEU A 86 -24.06 29.35 -45.82
N ALA A 87 -25.32 29.58 -45.41
CA ALA A 87 -25.81 29.16 -44.10
C ALA A 87 -25.79 27.63 -43.94
N VAL A 88 -26.26 26.87 -44.95
CA VAL A 88 -26.21 25.40 -44.94
C VAL A 88 -24.76 24.89 -44.89
N GLY A 89 -23.87 25.47 -45.69
CA GLY A 89 -22.44 25.13 -45.66
C GLY A 89 -21.80 25.35 -44.28
N LEU A 90 -22.07 26.50 -43.65
CA LEU A 90 -21.60 26.81 -42.30
C LEU A 90 -22.19 25.85 -41.25
N THR A 91 -23.48 25.51 -41.32
CA THR A 91 -24.11 24.55 -40.41
C THR A 91 -23.49 23.16 -40.53
N VAL A 92 -23.24 22.67 -41.75
CA VAL A 92 -22.56 21.38 -41.99
C VAL A 92 -21.13 21.41 -41.47
N MET A 93 -20.39 22.50 -41.69
CA MET A 93 -19.02 22.69 -41.19
C MET A 93 -18.96 22.66 -39.65
N LEU A 94 -19.87 23.39 -38.98
CA LEU A 94 -19.95 23.43 -37.52
C LEU A 94 -20.37 22.07 -36.94
N ALA A 95 -21.34 21.39 -37.56
CA ALA A 95 -21.77 20.05 -37.14
C ALA A 95 -20.64 19.02 -37.31
N ALA A 96 -19.93 19.02 -38.44
CA ALA A 96 -18.81 18.11 -38.69
C ALA A 96 -17.65 18.33 -37.71
N ASN A 97 -17.27 19.59 -37.45
CA ASN A 97 -16.27 19.91 -36.42
C ASN A 97 -16.75 19.53 -35.01
N GLY A 98 -18.02 19.77 -34.67
CA GLY A 98 -18.60 19.39 -33.39
C GLY A 98 -18.60 17.88 -33.15
N LEU A 99 -18.97 17.08 -34.15
CA LEU A 99 -18.87 15.62 -34.09
C LEU A 99 -17.42 15.15 -33.95
N LEU A 100 -16.49 15.73 -34.72
CA LEU A 100 -15.06 15.36 -34.67
C LEU A 100 -14.44 15.68 -33.31
N LEU A 101 -14.75 16.86 -32.74
CA LEU A 101 -14.35 17.24 -31.38
C LEU A 101 -14.96 16.31 -30.32
N ARG A 102 -16.27 16.02 -30.39
CA ARG A 102 -16.95 15.12 -29.44
C ARG A 102 -16.37 13.70 -29.47
N ALA A 103 -16.06 13.18 -30.66
CA ALA A 103 -15.45 11.86 -30.82
C ALA A 103 -14.01 11.78 -30.26
N MET A 104 -13.25 12.88 -30.34
CA MET A 104 -11.85 12.94 -29.89
C MET A 104 -11.69 13.33 -28.41
N LEU A 105 -12.61 14.11 -27.84
CA LEU A 105 -12.58 14.56 -26.45
C LEU A 105 -13.35 13.64 -25.50
N GLY A 106 -14.35 12.89 -25.97
CA GLY A 106 -15.11 11.93 -25.15
C GLY A 106 -14.30 10.84 -24.40
N PRO A 107 -13.08 10.44 -24.84
CA PRO A 107 -12.19 9.62 -24.02
C PRO A 107 -11.65 10.35 -22.77
N LEU A 108 -11.48 11.67 -22.80
CA LEU A 108 -10.94 12.45 -21.67
C LEU A 108 -11.95 12.58 -20.52
N ASP A 109 -13.25 12.72 -20.82
CA ASP A 109 -14.30 12.70 -19.78
C ASP A 109 -14.36 11.35 -19.06
N ARG A 110 -14.12 10.24 -19.77
CA ARG A 110 -13.99 8.91 -19.17
C ARG A 110 -12.74 8.79 -18.29
N LEU A 111 -11.62 9.39 -18.70
CA LEU A 111 -10.41 9.43 -17.88
C LEU A 111 -10.65 10.21 -16.58
N ARG A 112 -11.32 11.37 -16.65
CA ARG A 112 -11.63 12.23 -15.48
C ARG A 112 -12.40 11.48 -14.40
N HIS A 113 -13.48 10.78 -14.76
CA HIS A 113 -14.29 10.07 -13.78
C HIS A 113 -13.60 8.83 -13.20
N LEU A 114 -12.72 8.17 -13.96
CA LEU A 114 -11.95 7.06 -13.41
C LEU A 114 -10.84 7.52 -12.47
N MET A 115 -10.25 8.71 -12.68
CA MET A 115 -9.37 9.35 -11.68
C MET A 115 -10.08 9.66 -10.35
N GLU A 116 -11.41 9.70 -10.33
CA GLU A 116 -12.23 9.95 -9.14
C GLU A 116 -12.44 8.66 -8.31
N ASP A 117 -12.34 7.48 -8.94
CA ASP A 117 -12.69 6.17 -8.39
C ASP A 117 -11.49 5.21 -8.12
N VAL A 118 -10.26 5.57 -8.52
CA VAL A 118 -9.07 4.70 -8.28
C VAL A 118 -8.72 4.63 -6.79
N ASP A 119 -9.13 3.53 -6.15
CA ASP A 119 -8.69 3.17 -4.80
C ASP A 119 -7.33 2.45 -4.85
N LEU A 120 -6.27 3.16 -4.46
CA LEU A 120 -4.89 2.67 -4.41
C LEU A 120 -4.68 1.43 -3.51
N LEU A 121 -5.66 1.09 -2.66
CA LEU A 121 -5.65 -0.11 -1.83
C LEU A 121 -6.21 -1.35 -2.55
N ARG A 122 -6.80 -1.18 -3.74
CA ARG A 122 -7.33 -2.26 -4.60
C ARG A 122 -6.61 -2.24 -5.97
N PRO A 123 -5.33 -2.64 -6.01
CA PRO A 123 -4.56 -2.67 -7.27
C PRO A 123 -5.25 -3.53 -8.33
N GLY A 124 -5.22 -3.07 -9.58
CA GLY A 124 -5.72 -3.83 -10.74
C GLY A 124 -6.90 -3.23 -11.52
N GLN A 125 -7.42 -2.06 -11.16
CA GLN A 125 -8.36 -1.30 -12.01
C GLN A 125 -7.67 -0.70 -13.25
N ARG A 126 -7.30 -1.56 -14.20
CA ARG A 126 -6.64 -1.16 -15.45
C ARG A 126 -7.67 -0.73 -16.50
N LEU A 127 -7.40 0.39 -17.16
CA LEU A 127 -8.09 0.78 -18.39
C LEU A 127 -7.82 -0.28 -19.47
N ARG A 128 -8.88 -0.90 -19.99
CA ARG A 128 -8.77 -1.74 -21.20
C ARG A 128 -8.37 -0.86 -22.38
N GLU A 129 -7.22 -1.16 -22.99
CA GLU A 129 -6.75 -0.54 -24.22
C GLU A 129 -7.68 -0.89 -25.40
N GLN A 130 -8.74 -0.10 -25.60
CA GLN A 130 -9.68 -0.25 -26.70
C GLN A 130 -9.53 0.90 -27.70
N GLY A 131 -8.64 0.71 -28.68
CA GLY A 131 -8.52 1.56 -29.86
C GLY A 131 -7.08 1.85 -30.27
N SER A 132 -6.89 2.24 -31.54
CA SER A 132 -5.61 2.70 -32.08
C SER A 132 -5.69 4.20 -32.37
N GLY A 133 -4.76 4.99 -31.81
CA GLY A 133 -4.65 6.43 -32.03
C GLY A 133 -4.13 7.20 -30.81
N PRO A 134 -3.99 8.53 -30.89
CA PRO A 134 -3.34 9.35 -29.86
C PRO A 134 -3.95 9.27 -28.45
N ALA A 135 -5.23 8.91 -28.35
CA ALA A 135 -5.89 8.67 -27.06
C ALA A 135 -5.42 7.37 -26.38
N ALA A 136 -4.99 6.36 -27.14
CA ALA A 136 -4.44 5.13 -26.61
C ALA A 136 -3.04 5.37 -26.03
N ASP A 137 -2.19 6.18 -26.69
CA ASP A 137 -0.87 6.58 -26.19
C ASP A 137 -0.98 7.33 -24.84
N LEU A 138 -2.01 8.16 -24.67
CA LEU A 138 -2.32 8.83 -23.40
C LEU A 138 -2.78 7.84 -22.31
N VAL A 139 -3.63 6.87 -22.65
CA VAL A 139 -4.07 5.82 -21.71
C VAL A 139 -2.91 4.94 -21.27
N GLY A 140 -2.02 4.54 -22.19
CA GLY A 140 -0.81 3.78 -21.86
C GLY A 140 0.16 4.59 -20.98
N SER A 141 0.35 5.87 -21.27
CA SER A 141 1.16 6.77 -20.45
C SER A 141 0.59 6.96 -19.04
N PHE A 142 -0.74 7.06 -18.92
CA PHE A 142 -1.45 7.16 -17.65
C PHE A 142 -1.38 5.84 -16.85
N ASN A 143 -1.59 4.69 -17.48
CA ASN A 143 -1.41 3.38 -16.86
C ASN A 143 0.03 3.19 -16.32
N ALA A 144 1.05 3.58 -17.08
CA ALA A 144 2.45 3.53 -16.64
C ALA A 144 2.78 4.54 -15.52
N MET A 145 2.08 5.68 -15.48
CA MET A 145 2.18 6.65 -14.39
C MET A 145 1.55 6.12 -13.10
N LEU A 146 0.37 5.48 -13.20
CA LEU A 146 -0.29 4.79 -12.08
C LEU A 146 0.59 3.67 -11.54
N GLU A 147 1.12 2.79 -12.38
CA GLU A 147 2.00 1.68 -11.96
C GLU A 147 3.23 2.17 -11.20
N ARG A 148 3.85 3.27 -11.63
CA ARG A 148 4.96 3.91 -10.90
C ARG A 148 4.52 4.50 -9.56
N LEU A 149 3.38 5.19 -9.53
CA LEU A 149 2.86 5.81 -8.31
C LEU A 149 2.43 4.75 -7.27
N GLU A 150 1.79 3.66 -7.71
CA GLU A 150 1.44 2.49 -6.89
C GLU A 150 2.70 1.83 -6.32
N ALA A 151 3.73 1.59 -7.15
CA ALA A 151 4.99 1.01 -6.70
C ALA A 151 5.74 1.91 -5.70
N GLU A 152 5.81 3.23 -5.95
CA GLU A 152 6.45 4.20 -5.07
C GLU A 152 5.70 4.35 -3.74
N ARG A 153 4.36 4.36 -3.78
CA ARG A 153 3.51 4.30 -2.58
C ARG A 153 3.75 3.02 -1.78
N ALA A 154 3.72 1.85 -2.42
CA ALA A 154 3.92 0.57 -1.75
C ALA A 154 5.30 0.48 -1.10
N ALA A 155 6.35 0.91 -1.81
CA ALA A 155 7.71 0.95 -1.28
C ALA A 155 7.83 1.93 -0.09
N SER A 156 7.26 3.13 -0.20
CA SER A 156 7.27 4.13 0.88
C SER A 156 6.51 3.67 2.12
N SER A 157 5.30 3.12 1.95
CA SER A 157 4.52 2.54 3.05
C SER A 157 5.26 1.36 3.70
N GLY A 158 5.89 0.50 2.89
CA GLY A 158 6.71 -0.61 3.39
C GLY A 158 7.92 -0.16 4.21
N GLN A 159 8.64 0.86 3.74
CA GLN A 159 9.77 1.45 4.49
C GLN A 159 9.31 2.08 5.81
N ALA A 160 8.21 2.84 5.81
CA ALA A 160 7.67 3.45 7.01
C ALA A 160 7.22 2.40 8.06
N LEU A 161 6.59 1.33 7.59
CA LEU A 161 6.12 0.22 8.42
C LEU A 161 7.27 -0.64 8.96
N ALA A 162 8.29 -0.92 8.16
CA ALA A 162 9.51 -1.59 8.61
C ALA A 162 10.28 -0.74 9.64
N ALA A 163 10.37 0.58 9.43
CA ALA A 163 10.95 1.50 10.41
C ALA A 163 10.14 1.55 11.71
N GLN A 164 8.80 1.55 11.63
CA GLN A 164 7.93 1.49 12.80
C GLN A 164 8.15 0.20 13.62
N GLU A 165 8.32 -0.94 12.95
CA GLU A 165 8.57 -2.20 13.64
C GLU A 165 9.99 -2.27 14.23
N ALA A 166 11.00 -1.77 13.51
CA ALA A 166 12.36 -1.65 14.03
C ALA A 166 12.39 -0.76 15.30
N GLU A 167 11.64 0.34 15.31
CA GLU A 167 11.49 1.21 16.48
C GLU A 167 10.74 0.52 17.61
N ARG A 168 9.65 -0.21 17.33
CA ARG A 168 8.97 -1.05 18.33
C ARG A 168 9.90 -2.11 18.94
N ARG A 169 10.78 -2.71 18.13
CA ARG A 169 11.83 -3.63 18.61
C ARG A 169 12.81 -2.92 19.53
N ARG A 170 13.29 -1.74 19.13
CA ARG A 170 14.23 -0.92 19.91
C ARG A 170 13.65 -0.56 21.27
N VAL A 171 12.43 -0.01 21.31
CA VAL A 171 11.76 0.41 22.55
C VAL A 171 11.41 -0.79 23.44
N ALA A 172 10.95 -1.91 22.87
CA ALA A 172 10.67 -3.12 23.67
C ALA A 172 11.94 -3.67 24.36
N GLN A 173 13.09 -3.61 23.67
CA GLN A 173 14.39 -4.01 24.22
C GLN A 173 14.87 -3.04 25.30
N GLU A 174 14.82 -1.73 25.04
CA GLU A 174 15.21 -0.66 25.98
C GLU A 174 14.38 -0.72 27.28
N LEU A 175 13.07 -0.96 27.19
CA LEU A 175 12.22 -1.18 28.37
C LEU A 175 12.58 -2.46 29.15
N HIS A 176 12.97 -3.53 28.47
CA HIS A 176 13.38 -4.78 29.13
C HIS A 176 14.72 -4.61 29.85
N ASP A 177 15.69 -3.99 29.17
CA ASP A 177 17.06 -3.91 29.65
C ASP A 177 17.29 -2.79 30.67
N GLU A 178 16.73 -1.59 30.47
CA GLU A 178 16.92 -0.52 31.44
C GLU A 178 15.90 -0.61 32.59
N VAL A 179 14.61 -0.56 32.28
CA VAL A 179 13.54 -0.50 33.29
C VAL A 179 13.34 -1.86 33.96
N GLY A 180 13.31 -2.94 33.18
CA GLY A 180 13.11 -4.31 33.69
C GLY A 180 14.26 -4.79 34.60
N GLN A 181 15.52 -4.53 34.24
CA GLN A 181 16.66 -4.88 35.09
C GLN A 181 16.74 -3.98 36.33
N SER A 182 16.45 -2.67 36.21
CA SER A 182 16.41 -1.74 37.34
C SER A 182 15.36 -2.16 38.39
N LEU A 183 14.12 -2.44 37.97
CA LEU A 183 13.08 -2.95 38.88
C LEU A 183 13.44 -4.31 39.49
N THR A 184 14.12 -5.19 38.74
CA THR A 184 14.63 -6.46 39.28
C THR A 184 15.68 -6.22 40.37
N ALA A 185 16.59 -5.27 40.18
CA ALA A 185 17.58 -4.88 41.19
C ALA A 185 16.93 -4.25 42.44
N VAL A 186 15.89 -3.42 42.26
CA VAL A 186 15.07 -2.87 43.36
C VAL A 186 14.40 -3.99 44.14
N LEU A 187 13.76 -4.96 43.49
CA LEU A 187 13.13 -6.11 44.14
C LEU A 187 14.13 -6.98 44.95
N LEU A 188 15.34 -7.18 44.44
CA LEU A 188 16.44 -7.85 45.15
C LEU A 188 17.00 -7.00 46.31
N GLY A 189 16.93 -5.68 46.22
CA GLY A 189 17.19 -4.76 47.32
C GLY A 189 16.14 -4.87 48.43
N LEU A 190 14.87 -4.71 48.06
CA LEU A 190 13.71 -4.80 48.97
C LEU A 190 13.64 -6.15 49.67
N ARG A 191 13.96 -7.26 48.99
CA ARG A 191 14.04 -8.59 49.64
C ARG A 191 15.07 -8.61 50.77
N ARG A 192 16.29 -8.14 50.51
CA ARG A 192 17.36 -8.05 51.54
C ARG A 192 17.03 -7.10 52.69
N VAL A 193 16.19 -6.09 52.45
CA VAL A 193 15.66 -5.19 53.49
C VAL A 193 14.57 -5.90 54.30
N ALA A 194 13.63 -6.60 53.65
CA ALA A 194 12.57 -7.36 54.31
C ALA A 194 13.14 -8.42 55.26
N ASP A 195 14.18 -9.15 54.83
CA ASP A 195 14.90 -10.15 55.61
C ASP A 195 15.59 -9.57 56.88
N ARG A 196 15.70 -8.24 56.98
CA ARG A 196 16.35 -7.51 58.08
C ARG A 196 15.46 -6.48 58.77
N ALA A 197 14.21 -6.34 58.34
CA ALA A 197 13.28 -5.33 58.84
C ALA A 197 12.74 -5.72 60.24
N PRO A 198 12.63 -4.77 61.18
CA PRO A 198 11.83 -4.94 62.40
C PRO A 198 10.39 -5.36 62.06
N ALA A 199 9.74 -6.08 62.98
CA ALA A 199 8.39 -6.61 62.77
C ALA A 199 7.36 -5.52 62.45
N GLU A 200 7.55 -4.32 63.01
CA GLU A 200 6.71 -3.14 62.80
C GLU A 200 6.77 -2.61 61.35
N LEU A 201 7.85 -2.89 60.61
CA LEU A 201 8.09 -2.41 59.24
C LEU A 201 7.93 -3.51 58.18
N GLN A 202 7.72 -4.76 58.56
CA GLN A 202 7.62 -5.87 57.59
C GLN A 202 6.45 -5.70 56.62
N GLN A 203 5.28 -5.23 57.09
CA GLN A 203 4.12 -5.00 56.22
C GLN A 203 4.37 -3.91 55.18
N ASP A 204 4.98 -2.78 55.59
CA ASP A 204 5.31 -1.69 54.66
C ASP A 204 6.30 -2.13 53.59
N VAL A 205 7.35 -2.88 53.97
CA VAL A 205 8.34 -3.39 53.00
C VAL A 205 7.71 -4.40 52.04
N LEU A 206 6.81 -5.28 52.52
CA LEU A 206 6.06 -6.20 51.66
C LEU A 206 5.15 -5.46 50.67
N LEU A 207 4.43 -4.42 51.11
CA LEU A 207 3.57 -3.60 50.26
C LEU A 207 4.37 -2.91 49.15
N VAL A 208 5.53 -2.33 49.48
CA VAL A 208 6.44 -1.71 48.49
C VAL A 208 7.01 -2.77 47.54
N GLN A 209 7.33 -3.97 48.02
CA GLN A 209 7.81 -5.07 47.18
C GLN A 209 6.71 -5.57 46.21
N GLU A 210 5.46 -5.65 46.64
CA GLU A 210 4.33 -6.06 45.81
C GLU A 210 4.00 -5.00 44.75
N SER A 211 4.01 -3.71 45.12
CA SER A 211 3.92 -2.59 44.17
C SER A 211 5.02 -2.64 43.10
N ALA A 212 6.28 -2.86 43.51
CA ALA A 212 7.41 -2.99 42.58
C ALA A 212 7.31 -4.24 41.67
N ARG A 213 6.70 -5.34 42.14
CA ARG A 213 6.39 -6.51 41.29
C ARG A 213 5.33 -6.16 40.24
N ALA A 214 4.23 -5.53 40.66
CA ALA A 214 3.16 -5.12 39.77
C ALA A 214 3.67 -4.18 38.65
N SER A 215 4.50 -3.19 38.99
CA SER A 215 5.13 -2.32 37.99
C SER A 215 6.08 -3.07 37.05
N LEU A 216 6.84 -4.06 37.53
CA LEU A 216 7.71 -4.88 36.66
C LEU A 216 6.89 -5.73 35.68
N ASP A 217 5.78 -6.31 36.13
CA ASP A 217 4.91 -7.12 35.27
C ASP A 217 4.12 -6.26 34.27
N GLU A 218 3.73 -5.04 34.65
CA GLU A 218 3.16 -4.04 33.74
C GLU A 218 4.18 -3.61 32.65
N VAL A 219 5.42 -3.27 33.02
CA VAL A 219 6.49 -2.93 32.06
C VAL A 219 6.74 -4.10 31.10
N ARG A 220 6.77 -5.34 31.61
CA ARG A 220 6.89 -6.55 30.78
C ARG A 220 5.69 -6.73 29.85
N GLN A 221 4.48 -6.39 30.28
CA GLN A 221 3.29 -6.46 29.44
C GLN A 221 3.29 -5.38 28.35
N VAL A 222 3.72 -4.17 28.66
CA VAL A 222 3.94 -3.10 27.65
C VAL A 222 5.00 -3.53 26.63
N ALA A 223 6.14 -4.07 27.08
CA ALA A 223 7.19 -4.57 26.19
C ALA A 223 6.66 -5.69 25.26
N ARG A 224 5.92 -6.68 25.80
CA ARG A 224 5.28 -7.76 25.01
C ARG A 224 4.28 -7.22 23.97
N ARG A 225 3.51 -6.18 24.30
CA ARG A 225 2.55 -5.55 23.37
C ARG A 225 3.26 -4.78 22.26
N LEU A 226 4.37 -4.10 22.59
CA LEU A 226 5.22 -3.41 21.62
C LEU A 226 5.88 -4.41 20.67
N ARG A 227 6.48 -5.48 21.18
CA ARG A 227 7.00 -6.59 20.36
C ARG A 227 6.89 -7.92 21.12
N PRO A 228 6.32 -8.98 20.52
CA PRO A 228 6.15 -10.24 21.22
C PRO A 228 7.47 -10.99 21.19
N GLY A 229 8.28 -10.92 22.26
CA GLY A 229 9.48 -11.77 22.38
C GLY A 229 9.17 -13.26 22.24
N VAL A 230 7.96 -13.68 22.67
CA VAL A 230 7.37 -15.00 22.44
C VAL A 230 7.37 -15.42 20.96
N LEU A 231 7.28 -14.46 20.02
CA LEU A 231 7.36 -14.77 18.58
C LEU A 231 8.79 -15.15 18.17
N ASP A 232 9.80 -14.44 18.69
CA ASP A 232 11.22 -14.76 18.42
C ASP A 232 11.67 -16.05 19.15
N ASP A 233 11.21 -16.23 20.40
CA ASP A 233 11.69 -17.28 21.30
C ASP A 233 10.92 -18.61 21.15
N LEU A 234 9.61 -18.54 20.88
CA LEU A 234 8.66 -19.68 20.91
C LEU A 234 7.79 -19.79 19.64
N GLY A 235 7.97 -18.91 18.65
CA GLY A 235 7.31 -18.97 17.34
C GLY A 235 5.84 -18.53 17.30
N LEU A 236 5.32 -18.42 16.08
CA LEU A 236 4.00 -17.85 15.77
C LEU A 236 2.82 -18.48 16.53
N VAL A 237 2.76 -19.81 16.61
CA VAL A 237 1.66 -20.54 17.27
C VAL A 237 1.60 -20.21 18.77
N SER A 238 2.77 -20.11 19.43
CA SER A 238 2.86 -19.74 20.84
C SER A 238 2.45 -18.28 21.05
N ALA A 239 2.96 -17.36 20.21
CA ALA A 239 2.65 -15.94 20.29
C ALA A 239 1.14 -15.66 20.11
N LEU A 240 0.51 -16.31 19.12
CA LEU A 240 -0.94 -16.21 18.91
C LEU A 240 -1.72 -16.85 20.06
N THR A 241 -1.27 -18.00 20.59
CA THR A 241 -1.88 -18.61 21.78
C THR A 241 -1.90 -17.64 22.96
N SER A 242 -0.79 -16.93 23.21
CA SER A 242 -0.72 -15.91 24.27
C SER A 242 -1.65 -14.72 24.00
N LEU A 243 -1.62 -14.16 22.79
CA LEU A 243 -2.45 -13.02 22.37
C LEU A 243 -3.96 -13.31 22.50
N VAL A 244 -4.38 -14.48 22.04
CA VAL A 244 -5.75 -14.98 22.11
C VAL A 244 -6.20 -15.19 23.57
N THR A 245 -5.29 -15.63 24.44
CA THR A 245 -5.55 -15.80 25.88
C THR A 245 -5.63 -14.45 26.62
N GLU A 246 -4.75 -13.48 26.30
CA GLU A 246 -4.82 -12.11 26.83
C GLU A 246 -6.12 -11.42 26.41
N HIS A 247 -6.56 -11.60 25.16
CA HIS A 247 -7.84 -11.07 24.69
C HIS A 247 -9.03 -11.60 25.52
N ALA A 248 -9.12 -12.91 25.73
CA ALA A 248 -10.17 -13.53 26.55
C ALA A 248 -10.21 -12.96 27.98
N GLN A 249 -9.05 -12.74 28.59
CA GLN A 249 -8.93 -12.17 29.94
C GLN A 249 -9.36 -10.69 30.01
N LEU A 250 -9.14 -9.92 28.94
CA LEU A 250 -9.46 -8.49 28.89
C LEU A 250 -10.93 -8.20 28.53
N THR A 251 -11.55 -9.03 27.68
CA THR A 251 -12.93 -8.80 27.20
C THR A 251 -13.97 -9.66 27.91
N GLY A 252 -13.58 -10.81 28.47
CA GLY A 252 -14.51 -11.81 29.00
C GLY A 252 -15.27 -12.60 27.92
N ALA A 253 -14.97 -12.39 26.63
CA ALA A 253 -15.59 -13.10 25.52
C ALA A 253 -15.18 -14.58 25.47
N GLU A 254 -16.04 -15.43 24.90
CA GLU A 254 -15.69 -16.81 24.61
C GLU A 254 -14.70 -16.87 23.44
N VAL A 255 -13.58 -17.57 23.62
CA VAL A 255 -12.53 -17.61 22.60
C VAL A 255 -12.24 -19.02 22.10
N CYS A 256 -12.56 -19.27 20.84
CA CYS A 256 -12.24 -20.49 20.11
C CYS A 256 -10.87 -20.35 19.44
N ARG A 257 -9.99 -21.36 19.58
CA ARG A 257 -8.69 -21.40 18.91
C ARG A 257 -8.48 -22.72 18.18
N ARG A 258 -8.09 -22.67 16.90
CA ARG A 258 -7.62 -23.83 16.12
C ARG A 258 -6.33 -23.45 15.39
N LEU A 259 -5.22 -23.54 16.11
CA LEU A 259 -3.89 -23.23 15.58
C LEU A 259 -3.19 -24.55 15.26
N SER A 260 -2.87 -24.78 13.99
CA SER A 260 -2.08 -25.93 13.56
C SER A 260 -0.67 -25.85 14.17
N PRO A 261 -0.17 -26.89 14.85
CA PRO A 261 1.23 -26.94 15.29
C PRO A 261 2.17 -27.12 14.10
N ASP A 262 1.71 -27.88 13.09
CA ASP A 262 2.44 -28.14 11.86
C ASP A 262 2.11 -27.05 10.84
N LEU A 263 2.95 -26.02 10.78
CA LEU A 263 2.92 -24.97 9.77
C LEU A 263 4.16 -25.08 8.87
N PRO A 264 4.03 -24.84 7.56
CA PRO A 264 5.19 -24.63 6.70
C PRO A 264 5.93 -23.36 7.13
N SER A 265 7.25 -23.32 6.90
CA SER A 265 8.08 -22.17 7.26
C SER A 265 7.67 -20.93 6.47
N LEU A 266 7.22 -19.89 7.17
CA LEU A 266 6.82 -18.62 6.59
C LEU A 266 7.96 -17.59 6.55
N GLY A 267 8.93 -17.71 7.46
CA GLY A 267 9.98 -16.72 7.66
C GLY A 267 9.54 -15.56 8.58
N PRO A 268 10.49 -14.83 9.20
CA PRO A 268 10.22 -13.95 10.33
C PRO A 268 9.28 -12.78 9.99
N ASP A 269 9.43 -12.18 8.81
CA ASP A 269 8.60 -11.04 8.38
C ASP A 269 7.13 -11.46 8.17
N ALA A 270 6.91 -12.66 7.62
CA ALA A 270 5.58 -13.19 7.40
C ALA A 270 4.90 -13.63 8.70
N GLU A 271 5.63 -14.31 9.60
CA GLU A 271 5.12 -14.65 10.93
C GLU A 271 4.73 -13.39 11.72
N LEU A 272 5.56 -12.36 11.67
CA LEU A 272 5.25 -11.08 12.30
C LEU A 272 4.00 -10.42 11.68
N VAL A 273 3.86 -10.41 10.36
CA VAL A 273 2.67 -9.85 9.70
C VAL A 273 1.41 -10.61 10.11
N VAL A 274 1.44 -11.95 10.15
CA VAL A 274 0.32 -12.77 10.65
C VAL A 274 -0.03 -12.39 12.09
N TYR A 275 0.97 -12.28 12.97
CA TYR A 275 0.76 -11.85 14.35
C TYR A 275 0.14 -10.44 14.44
N ARG A 276 0.67 -9.47 13.68
CA ARG A 276 0.17 -8.08 13.69
C ARG A 276 -1.24 -7.96 13.14
N VAL A 277 -1.60 -8.76 12.14
CA VAL A 277 -2.98 -8.83 11.61
C VAL A 277 -3.92 -9.45 12.63
N ALA A 278 -3.54 -10.54 13.30
CA ALA A 278 -4.33 -11.11 14.39
C ALA A 278 -4.50 -10.15 15.59
N GLN A 279 -3.45 -9.42 15.96
CA GLN A 279 -3.46 -8.41 17.03
C GLN A 279 -4.42 -7.26 16.72
N GLU A 280 -4.39 -6.74 15.49
CA GLU A 280 -5.27 -5.68 15.05
C GLU A 280 -6.72 -6.19 14.91
N ALA A 281 -6.93 -7.41 14.39
CA ALA A 281 -8.24 -8.04 14.30
C ALA A 281 -8.90 -8.17 15.67
N LEU A 282 -8.21 -8.77 16.66
CA LEU A 282 -8.71 -8.90 18.04
C LEU A 282 -8.92 -7.54 18.72
N THR A 283 -8.09 -6.53 18.39
CA THR A 283 -8.29 -5.14 18.87
C THR A 283 -9.56 -4.52 18.29
N ASN A 284 -9.87 -4.79 17.02
CA ASN A 284 -11.10 -4.35 16.38
C ASN A 284 -12.32 -5.06 16.99
N VAL A 285 -12.25 -6.36 17.25
CA VAL A 285 -13.33 -7.10 17.96
C VAL A 285 -13.63 -6.45 19.31
N ALA A 286 -12.60 -6.26 20.15
CA ALA A 286 -12.74 -5.66 21.48
C ALA A 286 -13.29 -4.21 21.48
N ARG A 287 -13.02 -3.43 20.42
CA ARG A 287 -13.44 -2.02 20.33
C ARG A 287 -14.74 -1.79 19.56
N HIS A 288 -15.09 -2.69 18.66
CA HIS A 288 -16.07 -2.41 17.61
C HIS A 288 -17.12 -3.49 17.40
N ALA A 289 -16.89 -4.74 17.79
CA ALA A 289 -17.84 -5.83 17.49
C ALA A 289 -18.98 -5.96 18.51
N ASP A 290 -18.72 -5.69 19.80
CA ASP A 290 -19.62 -6.07 20.91
C ASP A 290 -19.96 -7.58 20.86
N ALA A 291 -18.92 -8.38 20.59
CA ALA A 291 -19.01 -9.82 20.33
C ALA A 291 -18.99 -10.63 21.63
N GLY A 292 -19.87 -11.64 21.72
CA GLY A 292 -19.85 -12.63 22.78
C GLY A 292 -18.80 -13.71 22.54
N ARG A 293 -18.42 -13.94 21.28
CA ARG A 293 -17.47 -14.98 20.86
C ARG A 293 -16.53 -14.49 19.76
N VAL A 294 -15.27 -14.94 19.82
CA VAL A 294 -14.32 -14.82 18.71
C VAL A 294 -13.57 -16.12 18.47
N CYS A 295 -13.53 -16.58 17.20
CA CYS A 295 -12.74 -17.72 16.77
C CYS A 295 -11.49 -17.27 16.00
N VAL A 296 -10.34 -17.84 16.34
CA VAL A 296 -9.05 -17.66 15.64
C VAL A 296 -8.53 -19.00 15.14
N ASP A 297 -8.47 -19.15 13.82
CA ASP A 297 -7.96 -20.33 13.14
C ASP A 297 -6.66 -19.99 12.40
N LEU A 298 -5.67 -20.87 12.46
CA LEU A 298 -4.43 -20.77 11.69
C LEU A 298 -4.03 -22.16 11.20
N GLY A 299 -3.81 -22.32 9.89
CA GLY A 299 -3.37 -23.59 9.33
C GLY A 299 -2.97 -23.51 7.86
N PRO A 300 -2.35 -24.58 7.32
CA PRO A 300 -2.11 -24.68 5.89
C PRO A 300 -3.45 -24.75 5.12
N THR A 301 -3.49 -24.17 3.92
CA THR A 301 -4.61 -24.36 2.99
C THR A 301 -4.65 -25.80 2.51
N PHE A 302 -5.81 -26.26 2.05
CA PHE A 302 -5.98 -27.62 1.51
C PHE A 302 -5.07 -27.93 0.30
N ALA A 303 -4.68 -26.89 -0.46
CA ALA A 303 -3.75 -27.01 -1.58
C ALA A 303 -2.27 -27.05 -1.15
N GLY A 304 -1.95 -26.71 0.10
CA GLY A 304 -0.59 -26.72 0.65
C GLY A 304 0.34 -25.65 0.10
N ASP A 305 -0.19 -24.62 -0.57
CA ASP A 305 0.56 -23.52 -1.19
C ASP A 305 0.44 -22.17 -0.45
N ALA A 306 -0.33 -22.14 0.63
CA ALA A 306 -0.46 -20.99 1.53
C ALA A 306 -0.78 -21.41 2.97
N VAL A 307 -0.56 -20.50 3.91
CA VAL A 307 -1.12 -20.55 5.27
C VAL A 307 -2.26 -19.55 5.36
N GLN A 308 -3.38 -19.97 5.94
CA GLN A 308 -4.53 -19.10 6.22
C GLN A 308 -4.59 -18.78 7.71
N LEU A 309 -4.63 -17.49 8.04
CA LEU A 309 -5.17 -16.98 9.30
C LEU A 309 -6.63 -16.57 9.04
N ARG A 310 -7.56 -17.05 9.88
CA ARG A 310 -8.97 -16.66 9.86
C ARG A 310 -9.37 -16.18 11.25
N VAL A 311 -10.00 -15.02 11.34
CA VAL A 311 -10.57 -14.46 12.57
C VAL A 311 -12.05 -14.17 12.32
N VAL A 312 -12.93 -14.68 13.17
CA VAL A 312 -14.38 -14.47 13.08
C VAL A 312 -14.92 -14.05 14.44
N ASP A 313 -15.69 -12.96 14.46
CA ASP A 313 -16.51 -12.56 15.61
C ASP A 313 -18.00 -12.78 15.33
N ASP A 314 -18.81 -12.84 16.38
CA ASP A 314 -20.29 -12.92 16.33
C ASP A 314 -20.99 -11.57 16.59
N GLY A 315 -20.26 -10.46 16.46
CA GLY A 315 -20.73 -9.14 16.83
C GLY A 315 -21.61 -8.45 15.79
N ARG A 316 -21.71 -7.11 15.88
CA ARG A 316 -22.55 -6.29 14.98
C ARG A 316 -22.03 -6.14 13.54
N GLY A 317 -20.88 -6.72 13.21
CA GLY A 317 -20.24 -6.60 11.89
C GLY A 317 -19.70 -5.20 11.54
N LEU A 318 -19.36 -4.99 10.27
CA LEU A 318 -18.70 -3.77 9.76
C LEU A 318 -19.65 -2.56 9.56
N GLY A 319 -20.94 -2.81 9.37
CA GLY A 319 -21.91 -1.79 8.94
C GLY A 319 -21.53 -1.12 7.60
N ASP A 320 -22.00 0.12 7.39
CA ASP A 320 -21.63 0.97 6.24
C ASP A 320 -20.26 1.65 6.40
N SER A 321 -19.42 1.21 7.35
CA SER A 321 -18.19 1.92 7.71
C SER A 321 -17.11 1.74 6.65
N ARG A 322 -16.57 2.86 6.12
CA ARG A 322 -15.39 2.86 5.24
C ARG A 322 -14.18 2.24 5.95
N GLU A 323 -13.26 1.61 5.18
CA GLU A 323 -12.03 1.01 5.75
C GLU A 323 -11.27 1.99 6.65
N GLY A 324 -11.30 1.72 7.96
CA GLY A 324 -10.58 2.46 8.97
C GLY A 324 -9.06 2.24 8.89
N ALA A 325 -8.31 3.06 9.63
CA ALA A 325 -6.84 3.01 9.62
C ALA A 325 -6.27 1.62 10.00
N GLY A 326 -6.95 0.87 10.89
CA GLY A 326 -6.57 -0.49 11.25
C GLY A 326 -6.62 -1.47 10.07
N ILE A 327 -7.73 -1.52 9.33
CA ILE A 327 -7.89 -2.37 8.15
C ILE A 327 -6.88 -1.99 7.07
N ARG A 328 -6.68 -0.68 6.84
CA ARG A 328 -5.66 -0.18 5.90
C ARG A 328 -4.26 -0.66 6.26
N GLY A 329 -3.84 -0.50 7.53
CA GLY A 329 -2.53 -0.95 7.99
C GLY A 329 -2.38 -2.48 8.03
N MET A 330 -3.47 -3.25 8.13
CA MET A 330 -3.42 -4.70 7.90
C MET A 330 -3.21 -5.03 6.41
N ARG A 331 -3.87 -4.31 5.50
CA ARG A 331 -3.76 -4.51 4.05
C ARG A 331 -2.37 -4.15 3.53
N GLU A 332 -1.82 -3.02 3.98
CA GLU A 332 -0.44 -2.60 3.68
C GLU A 332 0.59 -3.63 4.17
N ARG A 333 0.43 -4.17 5.40
CA ARG A 333 1.25 -5.27 5.92
C ARG A 333 1.16 -6.53 5.06
N ALA A 334 -0.03 -6.93 4.65
CA ALA A 334 -0.22 -8.12 3.82
C ALA A 334 0.51 -7.99 2.47
N MET A 335 0.45 -6.82 1.83
CA MET A 335 1.14 -6.54 0.57
C MET A 335 2.66 -6.73 0.64
N LEU A 336 3.31 -6.42 1.78
CA LEU A 336 4.76 -6.58 1.94
C LEU A 336 5.25 -8.03 1.81
N ILE A 337 4.40 -8.99 2.15
CA ILE A 337 4.70 -10.43 2.12
C ILE A 337 3.94 -11.15 0.99
N ALA A 338 3.45 -10.40 -0.01
CA ALA A 338 2.59 -10.88 -1.09
C ALA A 338 1.32 -11.63 -0.61
N ALA A 339 0.86 -11.37 0.61
CA ALA A 339 -0.32 -11.98 1.19
C ALA A 339 -1.61 -11.25 0.77
N THR A 340 -2.70 -11.99 0.70
CA THR A 340 -4.03 -11.46 0.37
C THR A 340 -4.86 -11.34 1.64
N LEU A 341 -5.33 -10.11 1.94
CA LEU A 341 -6.24 -9.82 3.05
C LEU A 341 -7.66 -9.55 2.53
N THR A 342 -8.61 -10.31 3.06
CA THR A 342 -10.05 -10.09 2.90
C THR A 342 -10.69 -9.83 4.25
N VAL A 343 -11.64 -8.89 4.30
CA VAL A 343 -12.42 -8.54 5.48
C VAL A 343 -13.85 -8.28 5.01
N GLY A 344 -14.84 -8.89 5.66
CA GLY A 344 -16.23 -8.83 5.23
C GLY A 344 -17.22 -9.33 6.29
N PRO A 345 -18.53 -9.30 6.02
CA PRO A 345 -19.53 -9.87 6.91
C PRO A 345 -19.42 -11.41 6.95
N HIS A 346 -19.55 -12.00 8.12
CA HIS A 346 -19.63 -13.46 8.28
C HIS A 346 -21.09 -13.93 8.08
N PRO A 347 -21.34 -15.10 7.45
CA PRO A 347 -22.71 -15.54 7.10
C PRO A 347 -23.68 -15.67 8.28
N ASP A 348 -23.16 -16.07 9.45
CA ASP A 348 -23.97 -16.27 10.67
C ASP A 348 -24.11 -14.97 11.53
N GLY A 349 -23.66 -13.83 11.00
CA GLY A 349 -23.51 -12.57 11.75
C GLY A 349 -22.06 -12.29 12.15
N GLY A 350 -21.76 -11.03 12.46
CA GLY A 350 -20.40 -10.56 12.79
C GLY A 350 -19.47 -10.32 11.60
N THR A 351 -18.17 -10.24 11.88
CA THR A 351 -17.11 -9.99 10.89
C THR A 351 -16.26 -11.22 10.67
N GLU A 352 -15.85 -11.45 9.41
CA GLU A 352 -14.80 -12.38 9.05
C GLU A 352 -13.61 -11.64 8.45
N LEU A 353 -12.41 -11.96 8.94
CA LEU A 353 -11.13 -11.59 8.36
C LEU A 353 -10.39 -12.86 7.94
N GLN A 354 -9.91 -12.91 6.70
CA GLN A 354 -8.99 -13.94 6.23
C GLN A 354 -7.71 -13.31 5.66
N LEU A 355 -6.56 -13.79 6.12
CA LEU A 355 -5.25 -13.49 5.56
C LEU A 355 -4.66 -14.78 4.98
N LEU A 356 -4.40 -14.78 3.68
CA LEU A 356 -3.75 -15.87 2.94
C LEU A 356 -2.30 -15.50 2.66
N VAL A 357 -1.36 -16.19 3.29
CA VAL A 357 0.09 -16.01 3.14
C VAL A 357 0.65 -17.10 2.22
N PRO A 358 1.19 -16.77 1.03
CA PRO A 358 1.82 -17.74 0.15
C PRO A 358 3.00 -18.42 0.85
N THR A 359 3.10 -19.75 0.70
CA THR A 359 4.26 -20.50 1.20
C THR A 359 5.22 -20.76 0.05
N PRO A 360 6.53 -20.52 0.20
CA PRO A 360 7.51 -20.88 -0.82
C PRO A 360 7.39 -22.36 -1.16
N ARG A 361 7.18 -22.71 -2.43
CA ARG A 361 7.15 -24.11 -2.85
C ARG A 361 8.53 -24.73 -2.60
N PRO A 362 8.62 -26.01 -2.17
CA PRO A 362 9.89 -26.72 -2.07
C PRO A 362 10.55 -26.87 -3.46
N GLY A 363 11.32 -25.86 -3.88
CA GLY A 363 11.88 -25.79 -5.23
C GLY A 363 12.42 -24.40 -5.65
N ASP A 364 11.83 -23.30 -5.17
CA ASP A 364 12.24 -21.93 -5.59
C ASP A 364 13.50 -21.38 -4.87
N GLY A 365 14.16 -22.20 -4.04
CA GLY A 365 15.42 -21.85 -3.37
C GLY A 365 16.62 -22.63 -3.92
N ARG A 366 17.23 -22.12 -5.00
CA ARG A 366 18.58 -22.51 -5.48
C ARG A 366 19.32 -21.33 -6.09
#